data_AF-A0A7W9SZT9-F1
#
_entry.id   AF-A0A7W9SZT9-F1
#
_cell.length_a   1.000
_cell.length_b   1.000
_cell.length_c   1.000
_cell.angle_alpha   90.00
_cell.angle_beta   90.00
_cell.angle_gamma   90.00
#
_symmetry.space_group_name_H-M   'P 1'
#
loop_
_entity.id
_entity.type
_entity.pdbx_description
1 polymer ?
#
loop_
_entity_poly.entity_id
_entity_poly.type
_entity_poly.pdbx_seq_one_letter_code
_entity_poly.pdbx_strand_id
1 'polypeptide(L)'
;MKLLICSGLAATLLLAPDPVQVYEGGRPRYSGITLTLHSDSTFTYSSWYHHSKGVLKDKGTWQRKGNYLVLNSRRQKPKGFFNKEYFRVKGDTIKLYSKEDSIKDYDFYRCYYTLLLQRPTK
;
A
#
# COMPACT_ATOMS: atom_id res chain seq x y z
N MET A 1 20.20 44.95 -32.58
CA MET A 1 19.49 43.65 -32.64
C MET A 1 19.42 43.08 -31.22
N LYS A 2 18.22 42.84 -30.69
CA LYS A 2 17.99 42.30 -29.33
C LYS A 2 17.90 40.78 -29.42
N LEU A 3 18.80 40.08 -28.73
CA LEU A 3 18.74 38.63 -28.52
C LEU A 3 17.81 38.34 -27.34
N LEU A 4 16.67 37.72 -27.62
CA LEU A 4 15.74 37.22 -26.61
C LEU A 4 16.32 35.93 -26.02
N ILE A 5 16.68 35.99 -24.73
CA ILE A 5 17.01 34.82 -23.93
C ILE A 5 15.69 34.10 -23.65
N CYS A 6 15.46 32.97 -24.31
CA CYS A 6 14.38 32.05 -23.96
C CYS A 6 14.78 31.30 -22.68
N SER A 7 14.17 31.70 -21.57
CA SER A 7 14.19 30.99 -20.30
C SER A 7 13.58 29.60 -20.50
N GLY A 8 14.41 28.55 -20.41
CA GLY A 8 13.93 27.17 -20.40
C GLY A 8 13.04 26.95 -19.17
N LEU A 9 11.74 26.82 -19.41
CA LEU A 9 10.78 26.38 -18.40
C LEU A 9 11.05 24.89 -18.15
N ALA A 10 11.79 24.57 -17.08
CA ALA A 10 11.88 23.20 -16.59
C ALA A 10 10.53 22.81 -15.99
N ALA A 11 9.63 22.32 -16.82
CA ALA A 11 8.43 21.63 -16.39
C ALA A 11 8.87 20.30 -15.78
N THR A 12 9.03 20.26 -14.46
CA THR A 12 9.19 19.00 -13.73
C THR A 12 7.87 18.22 -13.86
N LEU A 13 7.78 17.38 -14.89
CA LEU A 13 6.73 16.38 -14.98
C LEU A 13 6.85 15.50 -13.73
N LEU A 14 5.94 15.69 -12.78
CA LEU A 14 5.69 14.76 -11.69
C LEU A 14 5.08 13.49 -12.29
N LEU A 15 5.92 12.68 -12.95
CA LEU A 15 5.57 11.31 -13.31
C LEU A 15 5.22 10.59 -12.00
N ALA A 16 3.98 10.13 -11.89
CA ALA A 16 3.60 9.25 -10.80
C ALA A 16 4.54 8.02 -10.86
N PRO A 17 5.14 7.62 -9.73
CA PRO A 17 6.14 6.57 -9.75
C PRO A 17 5.50 5.24 -10.15
N ASP A 18 6.12 4.56 -11.11
CA ASP A 18 5.58 3.32 -11.66
C ASP A 18 5.36 2.26 -10.55
N PRO A 19 4.20 1.60 -10.53
CA PRO A 19 3.95 0.52 -9.59
C PRO A 19 4.85 -0.67 -9.92
N VAL A 20 5.63 -1.11 -8.93
CA VAL A 20 6.50 -2.30 -9.06
C VAL A 20 5.73 -3.55 -8.64
N GLN A 21 4.91 -3.45 -7.59
CA GLN A 21 4.10 -4.56 -7.09
C GLN A 21 2.75 -4.04 -6.61
N VAL A 22 1.68 -4.75 -6.95
CA VAL A 22 0.34 -4.51 -6.42
C VAL A 22 -0.09 -5.77 -5.67
N TYR A 23 -0.53 -5.61 -4.43
CA TYR A 23 -1.06 -6.67 -3.61
C TYR A 23 -2.52 -6.41 -3.31
N GLU A 24 -3.37 -7.43 -3.43
CA GLU A 24 -4.79 -7.33 -3.14
C GLU A 24 -5.25 -8.45 -2.21
N GLY A 25 -6.21 -8.14 -1.37
CA GLY A 25 -6.88 -9.11 -0.51
C GLY A 25 -8.23 -8.60 -0.03
N GLY A 26 -8.85 -9.37 0.86
CA GLY A 26 -10.24 -9.15 1.25
C GLY A 26 -11.18 -10.22 0.68
N ARG A 27 -12.47 -9.90 0.68
CA ARG A 27 -13.55 -10.80 0.29
C ARG A 27 -14.45 -10.08 -0.72
N PRO A 28 -14.76 -10.71 -1.87
CA PRO A 28 -15.64 -10.12 -2.87
C PRO A 28 -16.92 -9.57 -2.23
N ARG A 29 -17.27 -8.32 -2.55
CA ARG A 29 -18.46 -7.58 -2.06
C ARG A 29 -18.52 -7.31 -0.54
N TYR A 30 -17.53 -7.74 0.24
CA TYR A 30 -17.56 -7.60 1.69
C TYR A 30 -16.45 -6.70 2.22
N SER A 31 -15.25 -6.82 1.64
CA SER A 31 -14.09 -6.05 2.05
C SER A 31 -13.00 -6.07 0.99
N GLY A 32 -12.17 -5.04 0.92
CA GLY A 32 -11.03 -5.01 0.02
C GLY A 32 -9.85 -4.26 0.63
N ILE A 33 -8.64 -4.76 0.35
CA ILE A 33 -7.39 -4.09 0.63
C ILE A 33 -6.56 -4.12 -0.64
N THR A 34 -5.99 -2.97 -0.99
CA THR A 34 -5.02 -2.83 -2.08
C THR A 34 -3.78 -2.13 -1.53
N LEU A 35 -2.62 -2.74 -1.70
CA LEU A 35 -1.32 -2.16 -1.40
C LEU A 35 -0.50 -2.10 -2.69
N THR A 36 -0.12 -0.90 -3.10
CA THR A 36 0.75 -0.67 -4.25
C THR A 36 2.11 -0.20 -3.76
N LEU A 37 3.16 -0.91 -4.16
CA LEU A 37 4.56 -0.54 -3.93
C LEU A 37 5.13 0.08 -5.21
N HIS A 38 5.64 1.30 -5.08
CA HIS A 38 6.22 2.07 -6.18
C HIS A 38 7.75 1.92 -6.21
N SER A 39 8.34 2.16 -7.38
CA SER A 39 9.79 2.03 -7.62
C SER A 39 10.65 3.00 -6.80
N ASP A 40 10.09 4.14 -6.42
CA ASP A 40 10.72 5.18 -5.60
C ASP A 40 10.70 4.88 -4.09
N SER A 41 10.44 3.63 -3.69
CA SER A 41 10.29 3.20 -2.30
C SER A 41 9.11 3.84 -1.56
N THR A 42 8.12 4.38 -2.28
CA THR A 42 6.85 4.82 -1.70
C THR A 42 5.75 3.79 -1.88
N PHE A 43 4.73 3.83 -1.02
CA PHE A 43 3.55 2.97 -1.14
C PHE A 43 2.27 3.79 -1.13
N THR A 44 1.23 3.24 -1.75
CA THR A 44 -0.17 3.63 -1.53
C THR A 44 -0.95 2.43 -1.02
N TYR A 45 -1.82 2.68 -0.05
CA TYR A 45 -2.64 1.68 0.61
C TYR A 45 -4.09 2.13 0.60
N SER A 46 -5.00 1.24 0.27
CA SER A 46 -6.44 1.48 0.43
C SER A 46 -7.11 0.27 1.05
N SER A 47 -8.13 0.54 1.87
CA SER A 47 -8.83 -0.49 2.62
C SER A 47 -10.27 -0.06 2.82
N TRP A 48 -11.20 -0.99 2.60
CA TRP A 48 -12.62 -0.78 2.84
C TRP A 48 -13.27 -2.08 3.32
N TYR A 49 -14.34 -1.95 4.08
CA TYR A 49 -15.21 -3.06 4.43
C TYR A 49 -16.66 -2.58 4.45
N HIS A 50 -17.62 -3.47 4.23
CA HIS A 50 -19.02 -3.09 3.97
C HIS A 50 -19.71 -2.36 5.14
N HIS A 51 -19.22 -2.50 6.37
CA HIS A 51 -19.68 -1.74 7.54
C HIS A 51 -18.89 -0.43 7.79
N SER A 52 -17.86 -0.14 6.99
CA SER A 52 -17.07 1.08 7.12
C SER A 52 -17.80 2.27 6.53
N LYS A 53 -17.60 3.46 7.11
CA LYS A 53 -18.16 4.72 6.59
C LYS A 53 -17.42 5.25 5.36
N GLY A 54 -16.53 4.47 4.74
CA GLY A 54 -15.79 4.88 3.54
C GLY A 54 -14.48 4.13 3.33
N VAL A 55 -13.80 4.47 2.24
CA VAL A 55 -12.48 3.90 1.91
C VAL A 55 -11.39 4.59 2.72
N LEU A 56 -10.71 3.83 3.55
CA LEU A 56 -9.50 4.24 4.25
C LEU A 56 -8.34 4.25 3.25
N LYS A 57 -7.55 5.33 3.20
CA LYS A 57 -6.40 5.47 2.30
C LYS A 57 -5.16 5.91 3.07
N ASP A 58 -4.01 5.34 2.77
CA ASP A 58 -2.74 5.75 3.35
C ASP A 58 -1.59 5.73 2.34
N LYS A 59 -0.50 6.42 2.68
CA LYS A 59 0.72 6.45 1.88
C LYS A 59 1.94 6.65 2.76
N GLY A 60 3.07 6.15 2.28
CA GLY A 60 4.31 6.27 3.04
C GLY A 60 5.50 5.70 2.30
N THR A 61 6.47 5.20 3.04
CA THR A 61 7.64 4.54 2.48
C THR A 61 7.63 3.06 2.81
N TRP A 62 8.20 2.25 1.93
CA TRP A 62 8.36 0.83 2.15
C TRP A 62 9.83 0.42 2.06
N GLN A 63 10.18 -0.66 2.75
CA GLN A 63 11.51 -1.25 2.71
C GLN A 63 11.40 -2.77 2.78
N ARG A 64 12.29 -3.48 2.08
CA ARG A 64 12.47 -4.92 2.24
C ARG A 64 13.51 -5.21 3.32
N LYS A 65 13.19 -6.05 4.31
CA LYS A 65 14.11 -6.50 5.36
C LYS A 65 14.04 -8.01 5.51
N GLY A 66 14.92 -8.72 4.80
CA GLY A 66 14.86 -10.19 4.70
C GLY A 66 13.48 -10.64 4.21
N ASN A 67 12.81 -11.49 5.00
CA ASN A 67 11.46 -11.98 4.68
C ASN A 67 10.33 -11.01 5.06
N TYR A 68 10.65 -9.81 5.53
CA TYR A 68 9.65 -8.80 5.89
C TYR A 68 9.58 -7.65 4.87
N LEU A 69 8.37 -7.16 4.63
CA LEU A 69 8.08 -5.88 4.00
C LEU A 69 7.69 -4.92 5.11
N VAL A 70 8.40 -3.80 5.24
CA VAL A 70 8.17 -2.82 6.30
C VAL A 70 7.54 -1.59 5.68
N LEU A 71 6.35 -1.20 6.14
CA LEU A 71 5.68 0.02 5.72
C LEU A 71 5.79 1.06 6.83
N ASN A 72 6.17 2.29 6.49
CA ASN A 72 6.17 3.43 7.41
C ASN A 72 5.18 4.48 6.87
N SER A 73 4.07 4.67 7.57
CA SER A 73 3.06 5.66 7.21
C SER A 73 3.61 7.08 7.38
N ARG A 74 3.17 8.01 6.53
CA ARG A 74 3.42 9.45 6.73
C ARG A 74 2.45 10.09 7.71
N ARG A 75 1.41 9.38 8.17
CA ARG A 75 0.43 9.92 9.12
C ARG A 75 1.06 10.07 10.50
N GLN A 76 0.90 11.23 11.11
CA GLN A 76 1.41 11.51 12.46
C GLN A 76 0.48 10.97 13.58
N LYS A 77 -0.80 10.73 13.29
CA LYS A 77 -1.80 10.20 14.24
C LYS A 77 -2.70 9.17 13.55
N PRO A 78 -2.37 7.87 13.62
CA PRO A 78 -3.07 6.88 12.84
C PRO A 78 -4.33 6.42 13.60
N LYS A 79 -5.42 7.18 13.53
CA LYS A 79 -6.72 6.62 13.96
C LYS A 79 -7.08 5.48 13.00
N GLY A 80 -6.99 4.24 13.49
CA GLY A 80 -7.30 3.03 12.72
C GLY A 80 -6.26 2.65 11.66
N PHE A 81 -5.01 3.10 11.80
CA PHE A 81 -3.92 2.82 10.87
C PHE A 81 -2.64 2.42 11.62
N PHE A 82 -1.63 1.98 10.87
CA PHE A 82 -0.30 1.73 11.39
C PHE A 82 0.60 2.96 11.23
N ASN A 83 1.49 3.20 12.21
CA ASN A 83 2.62 4.12 12.01
C ASN A 83 3.75 3.39 11.28
N LYS A 84 4.06 2.18 11.73
CA LYS A 84 5.05 1.30 11.16
C LYS A 84 4.57 -0.14 11.28
N GLU A 85 4.58 -0.87 10.19
CA GLU A 85 4.00 -2.22 10.13
C GLU A 85 4.93 -3.18 9.42
N TYR A 86 4.96 -4.43 9.90
CA TYR A 86 5.82 -5.49 9.39
C TYR A 86 4.96 -6.59 8.77
N PHE A 87 5.05 -6.72 7.45
CA PHE A 87 4.36 -7.75 6.69
C PHE A 87 5.31 -8.90 6.43
N ARG A 88 4.94 -10.10 6.85
CA ARG A 88 5.72 -11.29 6.49
C ARG A 88 5.40 -11.66 5.05
N VAL A 89 6.44 -11.81 4.24
CA VAL A 89 6.34 -12.19 2.83
C VAL A 89 6.64 -13.69 2.69
N LYS A 90 5.78 -14.41 1.98
CA LYS A 90 5.91 -15.83 1.67
C LYS A 90 5.49 -16.05 0.22
N GLY A 91 6.46 -16.12 -0.69
CA GLY A 91 6.20 -16.15 -2.14
C GLY A 91 5.41 -14.91 -2.56
N ASP A 92 4.33 -15.12 -3.29
CA ASP A 92 3.42 -14.07 -3.80
C ASP A 92 2.44 -13.56 -2.74
N THR A 93 2.58 -13.97 -1.47
CA THR A 93 1.68 -13.59 -0.39
C THR A 93 2.38 -12.72 0.63
N ILE A 94 1.71 -11.64 1.06
CA ILE A 94 2.09 -10.88 2.24
C ILE A 94 0.98 -10.97 3.29
N LYS A 95 1.38 -11.12 4.55
CA LYS A 95 0.44 -11.24 5.67
C LYS A 95 0.64 -10.10 6.66
N LEU A 96 -0.46 -9.40 6.94
CA LEU A 96 -0.63 -8.56 8.12
C LEU A 96 -0.87 -9.51 9.30
N TYR A 97 0.00 -9.48 10.29
CA TYR A 97 -0.21 -10.19 11.55
C TYR A 97 -0.28 -9.13 12.64
N SER A 98 -1.48 -8.66 13.02
CA SER A 98 -1.63 -8.02 14.32
C SER A 98 -1.90 -9.09 15.37
N LYS A 99 -1.42 -8.88 16.59
CA LYS A 99 -1.59 -9.85 17.69
C LYS A 99 -3.07 -9.94 18.10
N GLU A 100 -3.82 -8.87 17.90
CA GLU A 100 -5.26 -8.78 18.10
C GLU A 100 -6.06 -9.71 17.16
N ASP A 101 -5.55 -10.02 15.96
CA ASP A 101 -6.23 -10.84 14.94
C ASP A 101 -6.28 -12.34 15.26
N SER A 102 -5.56 -12.77 16.30
CA SER A 102 -5.51 -14.17 16.73
C SER A 102 -6.68 -14.61 17.61
N ILE A 103 -7.57 -13.68 18.00
CA ILE A 103 -8.53 -13.89 19.11
C ILE A 103 -10.00 -13.80 18.68
N LYS A 104 -10.35 -13.21 17.52
CA LYS A 104 -11.75 -13.12 17.04
C LYS A 104 -11.86 -13.39 15.54
N ASP A 105 -12.90 -14.12 15.13
CA ASP A 105 -13.37 -14.33 13.76
C ASP A 105 -12.29 -14.67 12.70
N TYR A 106 -11.56 -15.76 12.97
CA TYR A 106 -10.36 -16.23 12.24
C TYR A 106 -10.47 -16.16 10.71
N ASP A 107 -11.62 -16.54 10.15
CA ASP A 107 -11.81 -16.64 8.70
C ASP A 107 -11.98 -15.28 8.01
N PHE A 108 -12.60 -14.29 8.66
CA PHE A 108 -12.68 -12.94 8.14
C PHE A 108 -11.30 -12.30 8.14
N TYR A 109 -10.62 -12.29 9.29
CA TYR A 109 -9.32 -11.65 9.44
C TYR A 109 -8.21 -12.34 8.65
N ARG A 110 -8.24 -13.68 8.51
CA ARG A 110 -7.31 -14.40 7.63
C ARG A 110 -7.42 -13.94 6.18
N CYS A 111 -8.64 -13.84 5.64
CA CYS A 111 -8.86 -13.38 4.26
C CYS A 111 -8.60 -11.88 4.09
N TYR A 112 -8.91 -11.09 5.11
CA TYR A 112 -8.73 -9.65 5.08
C TYR A 112 -7.24 -9.26 5.11
N TYR A 113 -6.43 -9.96 5.91
CA TYR A 113 -5.02 -9.64 6.11
C TYR A 113 -4.02 -10.47 5.31
N THR A 114 -4.50 -11.38 4.45
CA THR A 114 -3.66 -12.09 3.48
C THR A 114 -3.81 -11.43 2.13
N LEU A 115 -2.75 -10.74 1.67
CA LEU A 115 -2.73 -10.06 0.37
C LEU A 115 -1.90 -10.87 -0.63
N LEU A 116 -2.41 -11.00 -1.84
CA LEU A 116 -1.81 -11.72 -2.95
C LEU A 116 -1.25 -10.74 -3.98
N LEU A 117 -0.03 -11.00 -4.44
CA LEU A 117 0.61 -10.26 -5.52
C LEU A 117 -0.21 -10.42 -6.80
N GLN A 118 -0.65 -9.29 -7.33
CA GLN A 118 -1.31 -9.21 -8.62
C GLN A 118 -0.25 -9.23 -9.71
N ARG A 119 -0.38 -10.18 -10.62
CA ARG A 119 0.44 -10.24 -11.83
C ARG A 119 -0.28 -9.46 -12.92
N PRO A 120 0.41 -8.64 -13.72
CA PRO A 120 -0.21 -8.02 -14.87
C PRO A 120 -0.79 -9.14 -15.76
N THR A 121 -2.09 -9.11 -15.99
CA THR A 121 -2.71 -9.88 -17.07
C THR A 121 -2.10 -9.37 -18.38
N LYS A 122 -1.32 -10.24 -19.02
CA LYS A 122 -0.76 -9.99 -20.36
C LYS A 122 -1.86 -9.86 -21.40
#